data_AF-A0A256XPI7-F1
#
_entry.id   AF-A0A256XPI7-F1
#
_cell.length_a   1.000
_cell.length_b   1.000
_cell.length_c   1.000
_cell.angle_alpha   90.00
_cell.angle_beta   90.00
_cell.angle_gamma   90.00
#
_symmetry.space_group_name_H-M   'P 1'
#
loop_
_entity.id
_entity.type
_entity.pdbx_description
1 polymer ?
#
loop_
_entity_poly.entity_id
_entity_poly.type
_entity_poly.pdbx_seq_one_letter_code
_entity_poly.pdbx_strand_id
1 'polypeptide(L)'
;MLRHYEKFKIISIIIVILFIINFSLTVSIISSISDMKTPEISLDFEIVDISDTALILSCNLIVTNHNNLPINLHNFKIKSRTNYQNDIGTIIIPDTTLLARETKNITTITSFQINKDPLNNLYNTITGSVKSTLLGFIPSNLPISITVNTKPSTFIDAIILPQISTRINSYNLSNQGLIIDGILEIENTNDIGFLLDNLTITLTDENDNILGEIQIQPINIANNSLISQPITANMILH
;
A
#
# COMPACT_ATOMS: atom_id res chain seq x y z
N MET A 1 71.86 -20.69 -32.06
CA MET A 1 70.85 -19.72 -32.56
C MET A 1 69.48 -20.34 -32.78
N LEU A 2 69.33 -21.47 -33.50
CA LEU A 2 68.01 -22.10 -33.77
C LEU A 2 67.14 -22.35 -32.52
N ARG A 3 67.72 -22.90 -31.44
CA ARG A 3 67.01 -23.25 -30.21
C ARG A 3 66.48 -22.06 -29.40
N HIS A 4 67.04 -20.86 -29.61
CA HIS A 4 66.51 -19.61 -29.03
C HIS A 4 65.34 -19.09 -29.88
N TYR A 5 65.47 -19.15 -31.20
CA TYR A 5 64.42 -18.73 -32.13
C TYR A 5 63.12 -19.54 -31.95
N GLU A 6 63.23 -20.86 -31.75
CA GLU A 6 62.07 -21.71 -31.45
C GLU A 6 61.37 -21.35 -30.14
N LYS A 7 62.14 -21.03 -29.08
CA LYS A 7 61.59 -20.56 -27.79
C LYS A 7 60.88 -19.21 -27.94
N PHE A 8 61.46 -18.26 -28.66
CA PHE A 8 60.82 -16.97 -28.95
C PHE A 8 59.53 -17.12 -29.76
N LYS A 9 59.49 -18.07 -30.71
CA LYS A 9 58.28 -18.36 -31.49
C LYS A 9 57.16 -18.94 -30.63
N ILE A 10 57.47 -19.88 -29.73
CA ILE A 10 56.50 -20.46 -28.79
C ILE A 10 55.98 -19.39 -27.81
N ILE A 11 56.87 -18.58 -27.24
CA ILE A 11 56.50 -17.48 -26.34
C ILE A 11 55.59 -16.48 -27.07
N SER A 12 55.92 -16.12 -28.30
CA SER A 12 55.10 -15.21 -29.11
C SER A 12 53.71 -15.79 -29.39
N ILE A 13 53.61 -17.09 -29.70
CA ILE A 13 52.33 -17.78 -29.90
C ILE A 13 51.51 -17.77 -28.61
N ILE A 14 52.12 -18.05 -27.46
CA ILE A 14 51.45 -18.01 -26.16
C ILE A 14 50.93 -16.60 -25.85
N ILE A 15 51.73 -15.56 -26.10
CA ILE A 15 51.31 -14.16 -25.92
C ILE A 15 50.13 -13.81 -26.83
N VAL A 16 50.16 -14.23 -28.09
CA VAL A 16 49.06 -14.00 -29.03
C VAL A 16 47.78 -14.72 -28.57
N ILE A 17 47.88 -15.97 -28.11
CA ILE A 17 46.73 -16.73 -27.58
C ILE A 17 46.16 -16.03 -26.33
N LEU A 18 47.02 -15.62 -25.40
CA LEU A 18 46.60 -14.89 -24.21
C LEU A 18 45.93 -13.56 -24.58
N PHE A 19 46.45 -12.84 -25.58
CA PHE A 19 45.85 -11.60 -26.06
C PHE A 19 44.45 -11.85 -26.66
N ILE A 20 44.28 -12.88 -27.49
CA ILE A 20 42.99 -13.24 -28.07
C ILE A 20 41.96 -13.61 -26.98
N ILE A 21 42.38 -14.37 -25.97
CA ILE A 21 41.49 -14.74 -24.85
C ILE A 21 41.06 -13.49 -24.07
N ASN A 22 42.01 -12.62 -23.71
CA ASN A 22 41.71 -11.39 -22.97
C ASN A 22 40.82 -10.44 -23.79
N PHE A 23 41.11 -10.28 -25.08
CA PHE A 23 40.29 -9.48 -25.98
C PHE A 23 38.86 -10.03 -26.09
N SER A 24 38.71 -11.35 -26.27
CA SER A 24 37.41 -12.01 -26.36
C SER A 24 36.60 -11.88 -25.06
N LEU A 25 37.25 -12.04 -23.91
CA LEU A 25 36.64 -11.80 -22.60
C LEU A 25 36.16 -10.35 -22.47
N THR A 26 36.99 -9.39 -22.89
CA THR A 26 36.67 -7.96 -22.82
C THR A 26 35.48 -7.61 -23.71
N VAL A 27 35.45 -8.10 -24.95
CA VAL A 27 34.33 -7.91 -25.89
C VAL A 27 33.04 -8.53 -25.35
N SER A 28 33.10 -9.75 -24.82
CA SER A 28 31.95 -10.45 -24.22
C SER A 28 31.38 -9.69 -23.02
N ILE A 29 32.25 -9.13 -22.18
CA ILE A 29 31.91 -8.27 -21.05
C ILE A 29 31.21 -6.99 -21.51
N ILE A 30 31.79 -6.27 -22.47
CA ILE A 30 31.24 -5.01 -22.98
C ILE A 30 29.87 -5.24 -23.61
N SER A 31 29.71 -6.30 -24.41
CA SER A 31 28.41 -6.68 -24.98
C SER A 31 27.38 -6.94 -23.89
N SER A 32 27.74 -7.71 -22.85
CA SER A 32 26.82 -8.05 -21.76
C SER A 32 26.33 -6.83 -20.97
N ILE A 33 27.16 -5.79 -20.83
CA ILE A 33 26.77 -4.52 -20.21
C ILE A 33 25.88 -3.70 -21.14
N SER A 34 26.23 -3.62 -22.43
CA SER A 34 25.48 -2.85 -23.43
C SER A 34 24.06 -3.39 -23.62
N ASP A 35 23.87 -4.69 -23.42
CA ASP A 35 22.59 -5.37 -23.57
C ASP A 35 21.79 -5.47 -22.25
N MET A 36 22.24 -4.81 -21.18
CA MET A 36 21.54 -4.81 -19.91
C MET A 36 20.17 -4.15 -20.03
N LYS A 37 19.16 -4.90 -19.58
CA LYS A 37 17.77 -4.45 -19.51
C LYS A 37 17.47 -3.94 -18.12
N THR A 38 16.61 -2.91 -18.05
CA THR A 38 15.89 -2.57 -16.83
C THR A 38 15.18 -3.82 -16.29
N PRO A 39 15.26 -4.10 -14.98
CA PRO A 39 14.42 -5.13 -14.39
C PRO A 39 12.96 -4.77 -14.57
N GLU A 40 12.13 -5.79 -14.70
CA GLU A 40 10.68 -5.62 -14.66
C GLU A 40 10.25 -5.49 -13.20
N ILE A 41 9.39 -4.49 -12.94
CA ILE A 41 8.93 -4.15 -11.61
C ILE A 41 7.40 -4.11 -11.63
N SER A 42 6.78 -4.96 -10.82
CA SER A 42 5.35 -4.92 -10.53
C SER A 42 5.14 -4.56 -9.07
N LEU A 43 4.16 -3.70 -8.82
CA LEU A 43 3.84 -3.20 -7.49
C LEU A 43 2.36 -3.41 -7.24
N ASP A 44 2.08 -3.99 -6.08
CA ASP A 44 0.73 -4.15 -5.57
C ASP A 44 0.63 -3.52 -4.18
N PHE A 45 -0.50 -2.87 -3.90
CA PHE A 45 -0.78 -2.23 -2.63
C PHE A 45 -2.04 -2.83 -2.04
N GLU A 46 -1.92 -3.30 -0.82
CA GLU A 46 -3.03 -3.83 -0.04
C GLU A 46 -3.22 -2.98 1.21
N ILE A 47 -4.47 -2.64 1.51
CA ILE A 47 -4.82 -1.95 2.76
C ILE A 47 -4.86 -3.01 3.85
N VAL A 48 -3.96 -2.90 4.82
CA VAL A 48 -3.88 -3.82 5.96
C VAL A 48 -4.81 -3.36 7.08
N ASP A 49 -4.86 -2.05 7.31
CA ASP A 49 -5.67 -1.46 8.36
C ASP A 49 -5.91 0.03 8.06
N ILE A 50 -7.01 0.58 8.55
CA ILE A 50 -7.35 2.00 8.44
C ILE A 50 -8.01 2.48 9.74
N SER A 51 -7.49 3.59 10.26
CA SER A 51 -8.03 4.30 11.41
C SER A 51 -8.31 5.77 11.09
N ASP A 52 -8.81 6.49 12.08
CA ASP A 52 -9.03 7.94 12.03
C ASP A 52 -7.74 8.77 11.82
N THR A 53 -6.59 8.17 12.10
CA THR A 53 -5.29 8.83 12.16
C THR A 53 -4.25 8.21 11.23
N ALA A 54 -4.45 6.95 10.82
CA ALA A 54 -3.46 6.21 10.05
C ALA A 54 -4.08 5.28 9.00
N LEU A 55 -3.40 5.17 7.86
CA LEU A 55 -3.63 4.16 6.83
C LEU A 55 -2.42 3.23 6.81
N ILE A 56 -2.61 1.95 7.09
CA ILE A 56 -1.54 0.96 7.02
C ILE A 56 -1.64 0.25 5.68
N LEU A 57 -0.59 0.38 4.85
CA LEU A 57 -0.49 -0.30 3.57
C LEU A 57 0.61 -1.35 3.60
N SER A 58 0.30 -2.52 3.05
CA SER A 58 1.28 -3.50 2.61
C SER A 58 1.60 -3.22 1.15
N CYS A 59 2.88 -3.06 0.84
CA CYS A 59 3.39 -2.96 -0.51
C CYS A 59 4.08 -4.26 -0.86
N ASN A 60 3.60 -4.92 -1.90
CA ASN A 60 4.19 -6.13 -2.45
C ASN A 60 4.91 -5.77 -3.76
N LEU A 61 6.24 -5.73 -3.70
CA LEU A 61 7.09 -5.43 -4.85
C LEU A 61 7.61 -6.75 -5.44
N ILE A 62 7.18 -7.06 -6.66
CA ILE A 62 7.72 -8.17 -7.45
C ILE A 62 8.72 -7.60 -8.44
N VAL A 63 9.97 -8.03 -8.34
CA VAL A 63 11.03 -7.62 -9.27
C VAL A 63 11.58 -8.83 -10.01
N THR A 64 11.66 -8.73 -11.33
CA THR A 64 12.23 -9.76 -12.20
C THR A 64 13.48 -9.24 -12.90
N ASN A 65 14.61 -9.89 -12.64
CA ASN A 65 15.87 -9.62 -13.32
C ASN A 65 15.96 -10.40 -14.64
N HIS A 66 15.76 -9.71 -15.76
CA HIS A 66 15.91 -10.31 -17.10
C HIS A 66 17.36 -10.39 -17.59
N ASN A 67 18.34 -9.99 -16.79
CA ASN A 67 19.74 -10.00 -17.16
C ASN A 67 20.42 -11.33 -16.83
N ASN A 68 21.51 -11.64 -17.54
CA ASN A 68 22.40 -12.77 -17.25
C ASN A 68 23.39 -12.46 -16.12
N LEU A 69 23.28 -11.28 -15.50
CA LEU A 69 24.14 -10.81 -14.43
C LEU A 69 23.28 -10.44 -13.22
N PRO A 70 23.82 -10.61 -11.99
CA PRO A 70 23.17 -10.10 -10.79
C PRO A 70 22.99 -8.58 -10.85
N ILE A 71 21.90 -8.11 -10.25
CA ILE A 71 21.58 -6.70 -10.08
C ILE A 71 21.29 -6.41 -8.60
N ASN A 72 21.56 -5.20 -8.19
CA ASN A 72 21.30 -4.68 -6.85
C ASN A 72 20.31 -3.54 -6.98
N LEU A 73 19.15 -3.70 -6.35
CA LEU A 73 18.21 -2.63 -6.11
C LEU A 73 18.74 -1.80 -4.95
N HIS A 74 18.87 -0.50 -5.16
CA HIS A 74 19.43 0.40 -4.16
C HIS A 74 18.61 1.68 -4.03
N ASN A 75 18.37 2.09 -2.78
CA ASN A 75 17.61 3.29 -2.41
C ASN A 75 16.22 3.35 -3.09
N PHE A 76 15.54 2.21 -3.21
CA PHE A 76 14.17 2.20 -3.71
C PHE A 76 13.23 2.81 -2.66
N LYS A 77 12.50 3.83 -3.06
CA LYS A 77 11.51 4.49 -2.23
C LYS A 77 10.26 4.81 -3.03
N ILE A 78 9.12 4.62 -2.40
CA ILE A 78 7.81 4.99 -2.94
C ILE A 78 7.32 6.16 -2.11
N LYS A 79 7.21 7.33 -2.74
CA LYS A 79 6.70 8.54 -2.09
C LYS A 79 5.25 8.75 -2.50
N SER A 80 4.36 8.83 -1.52
CA SER A 80 2.92 8.96 -1.74
C SER A 80 2.46 10.39 -1.41
N ARG A 81 1.66 10.99 -2.29
CA ARG A 81 1.11 12.34 -2.15
C ARG A 81 -0.37 12.41 -2.43
N THR A 82 -1.07 13.35 -1.80
CA THR A 82 -2.47 13.66 -2.14
C THR A 82 -2.54 14.45 -3.47
N ASN A 83 -3.76 14.65 -3.96
CA ASN A 83 -4.08 15.60 -5.03
C ASN A 83 -3.67 17.06 -4.73
N TYR A 84 -3.48 17.42 -3.47
CA TYR A 84 -2.99 18.73 -3.05
C TYR A 84 -1.46 18.78 -2.91
N GLN A 85 -0.76 17.74 -3.36
CA GLN A 85 0.69 17.55 -3.23
C GLN A 85 1.20 17.44 -1.79
N ASN A 86 0.30 17.25 -0.82
CA ASN A 86 0.70 17.00 0.56
C ASN A 86 1.32 15.60 0.65
N ASP A 87 2.49 15.53 1.27
CA ASP A 87 3.19 14.27 1.49
C ASP A 87 2.43 13.45 2.54
N ILE A 88 2.05 12.22 2.16
CA ILE A 88 1.31 11.29 3.01
C ILE A 88 2.29 10.35 3.71
N GLY A 89 3.37 10.00 3.02
CA GLY A 89 4.47 9.22 3.59
C GLY A 89 5.42 8.67 2.53
N THR A 90 6.34 7.82 2.98
CA THR A 90 7.32 7.18 2.10
C THR A 90 7.57 5.74 2.55
N ILE A 91 7.42 4.80 1.63
CA ILE A 91 7.84 3.41 1.81
C ILE A 91 9.28 3.30 1.38
N ILE A 92 10.14 2.78 2.25
CA ILE A 92 11.55 2.51 1.94
C ILE A 92 11.68 1.01 1.72
N ILE A 93 12.13 0.63 0.53
CA ILE A 93 12.36 -0.76 0.17
C ILE A 93 13.82 -1.08 0.47
N PRO A 94 14.12 -2.13 1.26
CA PRO A 94 15.47 -2.51 1.59
C PRO A 94 16.31 -2.80 0.34
N ASP A 95 17.58 -2.42 0.40
CA ASP A 95 18.56 -2.80 -0.61
C ASP A 95 18.56 -4.31 -0.81
N THR A 96 18.39 -4.74 -2.05
CA THR A 96 18.17 -6.15 -2.37
C THR A 96 18.95 -6.56 -3.59
N THR A 97 19.73 -7.64 -3.46
CA THR A 97 20.36 -8.31 -4.60
C THR A 97 19.39 -9.29 -5.24
N LEU A 98 19.29 -9.26 -6.57
CA LEU A 98 18.67 -10.27 -7.41
C LEU A 98 19.75 -10.94 -8.24
N LEU A 99 19.81 -12.27 -8.18
CA LEU A 99 20.66 -13.09 -9.03
C LEU A 99 20.21 -13.01 -10.50
N ALA A 100 21.05 -13.50 -11.39
CA ALA A 100 20.73 -13.58 -12.82
C ALA A 100 19.44 -14.39 -13.02
N ARG A 101 18.51 -13.86 -13.83
CA ARG A 101 17.21 -14.51 -14.13
C ARG A 101 16.30 -14.76 -12.93
N GLU A 102 16.57 -14.14 -11.78
CA GLU A 102 15.75 -14.29 -10.58
C GLU A 102 14.52 -13.37 -10.60
N THR A 103 13.39 -13.91 -10.14
CA THR A 103 12.24 -13.12 -9.69
C THR A 103 12.19 -13.17 -8.17
N LYS A 104 12.10 -12.01 -7.54
CA LYS A 104 12.03 -11.89 -6.08
C LYS A 104 10.83 -11.07 -5.67
N ASN A 105 10.16 -11.54 -4.61
CA ASN A 105 9.08 -10.81 -3.98
C ASN A 105 9.60 -10.12 -2.71
N ILE A 106 9.29 -8.84 -2.56
CA ILE A 106 9.70 -8.00 -1.43
C ILE A 106 8.45 -7.35 -0.86
N THR A 107 8.05 -7.79 0.33
CA THR A 107 6.92 -7.21 1.05
C THR A 107 7.43 -6.19 2.07
N THR A 108 6.83 -5.01 2.09
CA THR A 108 7.09 -3.98 3.10
C THR A 108 5.77 -3.39 3.57
N ILE A 109 5.62 -3.24 4.88
CA ILE A 109 4.46 -2.62 5.50
C ILE A 109 4.85 -1.21 5.95
N THR A 110 3.99 -0.24 5.71
CA THR A 110 4.19 1.14 6.15
C THR A 110 2.87 1.74 6.61
N SER A 111 2.95 2.51 7.70
CA SER A 111 1.87 3.34 8.18
C SER A 111 2.02 4.75 7.64
N PHE A 112 0.94 5.25 7.06
CA PHE A 112 0.79 6.59 6.54
C PHE A 112 -0.11 7.40 7.48
N GLN A 113 0.30 8.62 7.82
CA GLN A 113 -0.56 9.48 8.62
C GLN A 113 -1.63 10.09 7.71
N ILE A 114 -2.90 9.86 8.06
CA ILE A 114 -4.02 10.48 7.36
C ILE A 114 -4.22 11.84 8.02
N ASN A 115 -3.74 12.88 7.36
CA ASN A 115 -4.14 14.25 7.68
C ASN A 115 -5.60 14.41 7.19
N LYS A 116 -6.38 15.35 7.75
CA LYS A 116 -7.81 15.59 7.41
C LYS A 116 -8.12 15.89 5.93
N ASP A 117 -7.12 15.80 5.05
CA ASP A 117 -7.30 15.94 3.62
C ASP A 117 -7.95 14.68 3.03
N PRO A 118 -8.95 14.84 2.16
CA PRO A 118 -9.64 13.72 1.54
C PRO A 118 -8.69 12.88 0.66
N LEU A 119 -8.67 11.56 0.87
CA LEU A 119 -7.81 10.59 0.18
C LEU A 119 -8.33 10.20 -1.24
N ASN A 120 -8.95 11.13 -1.95
CA ASN A 120 -9.65 10.82 -3.21
C ASN A 120 -8.71 10.32 -4.32
N ASN A 121 -7.47 10.80 -4.37
CA ASN A 121 -6.44 10.37 -5.30
C ASN A 121 -5.05 10.35 -4.62
N LEU A 122 -4.31 9.26 -4.83
CA LEU A 122 -2.93 9.10 -4.37
C LEU A 122 -1.98 9.08 -5.56
N TYR A 123 -0.98 9.95 -5.51
CA TYR A 123 0.11 10.01 -6.48
C TYR A 123 1.34 9.37 -5.87
N ASN A 124 1.74 8.23 -6.43
CA ASN A 124 2.90 7.47 -5.97
C ASN A 124 4.06 7.68 -6.93
N THR A 125 5.19 8.17 -6.42
CA THR A 125 6.43 8.25 -7.19
C THR A 125 7.43 7.25 -6.64
N ILE A 126 7.77 6.26 -7.46
CA ILE A 126 8.80 5.28 -7.18
C ILE A 126 10.11 5.84 -7.72
N THR A 127 11.13 5.88 -6.87
CA THR A 127 12.49 6.26 -7.27
C THR A 127 13.48 5.25 -6.73
N GLY A 128 14.53 4.98 -7.49
CA GLY A 128 15.58 4.06 -7.06
C GLY A 128 16.69 3.99 -8.09
N SER A 129 17.68 3.14 -7.80
CA SER A 129 18.77 2.85 -8.72
C SER A 129 18.99 1.35 -8.82
N VAL A 130 19.21 0.87 -10.03
CA VAL A 130 19.65 -0.50 -10.28
C VAL A 130 21.12 -0.48 -10.59
N LYS A 131 21.91 -1.19 -9.79
CA LYS A 131 23.35 -1.33 -9.96
C LYS A 131 23.66 -2.77 -10.34
N SER A 132 24.38 -3.03 -11.42
CA SER A 132 25.02 -4.35 -11.60
C SER A 132 26.47 -4.28 -11.19
N THR A 133 26.95 -5.33 -10.54
CA THR A 133 28.35 -5.48 -10.19
C THR A 133 28.97 -6.49 -11.14
N LEU A 134 29.66 -6.01 -12.17
CA LEU A 134 30.48 -6.87 -13.01
C LEU A 134 31.89 -6.95 -12.42
N LEU A 135 32.31 -8.15 -12.01
CA LEU A 135 33.64 -8.46 -11.48
C LEU A 135 34.10 -7.56 -10.31
N GLY A 136 33.20 -6.84 -9.65
CA GLY A 136 33.50 -5.95 -8.52
C GLY A 136 33.89 -4.50 -8.87
N PHE A 137 33.99 -4.11 -10.16
CA PHE A 137 34.66 -2.84 -10.52
C PHE A 137 33.85 -1.86 -11.39
N ILE A 138 32.89 -2.31 -12.21
CA ILE A 138 32.16 -1.42 -13.13
C ILE A 138 30.69 -1.36 -12.70
N PRO A 139 30.27 -0.34 -11.93
CA PRO A 139 28.87 -0.14 -11.60
C PRO A 139 28.14 0.48 -12.79
N SER A 140 27.32 -0.30 -13.49
CA SER A 140 26.30 0.27 -14.37
C SER A 140 25.14 0.76 -13.50
N ASN A 141 24.96 2.08 -13.40
CA ASN A 141 23.88 2.68 -12.61
C ASN A 141 22.75 3.11 -13.53
N LEU A 142 21.58 2.48 -13.37
CA LEU A 142 20.39 2.86 -14.11
C LEU A 142 19.37 3.49 -13.14
N PRO A 143 19.17 4.82 -13.21
CA PRO A 143 18.15 5.46 -12.38
C PRO A 143 16.76 5.04 -12.85
N ILE A 144 15.90 4.69 -11.90
CA ILE A 144 14.50 4.37 -12.15
C ILE A 144 13.65 5.45 -11.49
N SER A 145 12.75 6.05 -12.27
CA SER A 145 11.70 6.92 -11.79
C SER A 145 10.39 6.56 -12.50
N ILE A 146 9.42 6.08 -11.73
CA ILE A 146 8.11 5.64 -12.22
C ILE A 146 7.06 6.38 -11.40
N THR A 147 6.09 7.00 -12.06
CA THR A 147 4.93 7.63 -11.39
C THR A 147 3.70 6.77 -11.64
N VAL A 148 3.06 6.35 -10.56
CA VAL A 148 1.84 5.54 -10.56
C VAL A 148 0.74 6.33 -9.87
N ASN A 149 -0.40 6.46 -10.53
CA ASN A 149 -1.57 7.12 -9.97
C ASN A 149 -2.53 6.04 -9.44
N THR A 150 -2.78 6.06 -8.13
CA THR A 150 -3.69 5.12 -7.47
C THR A 150 -4.94 5.88 -7.04
N LYS A 151 -6.12 5.31 -7.30
CA LYS A 151 -7.40 5.88 -6.86
C LYS A 151 -7.98 5.03 -5.74
N PRO A 152 -7.88 5.45 -4.46
CA PRO A 152 -8.47 4.72 -3.34
C PRO A 152 -10.00 4.74 -3.35
N SER A 153 -10.63 5.60 -4.17
CA SER A 153 -12.09 5.75 -4.20
C SER A 153 -12.82 4.42 -4.38
N THR A 154 -12.29 3.48 -5.15
CA THR A 154 -12.89 2.14 -5.32
C THR A 154 -12.92 1.30 -4.04
N PHE A 155 -12.01 1.55 -3.09
CA PHE A 155 -12.03 0.91 -1.77
C PHE A 155 -13.02 1.60 -0.83
N ILE A 156 -13.07 2.94 -0.85
CA ILE A 156 -14.03 3.71 -0.04
C ILE A 156 -15.47 3.42 -0.47
N ASP A 157 -15.72 3.32 -1.77
CA ASP A 157 -17.03 2.95 -2.33
C ASP A 157 -17.45 1.52 -1.95
N ALA A 158 -16.50 0.67 -1.54
CA ALA A 158 -16.76 -0.71 -1.09
C ALA A 158 -17.04 -0.80 0.42
N ILE A 159 -16.85 0.29 1.19
CA ILE A 159 -17.20 0.35 2.61
C ILE A 159 -18.72 0.45 2.71
N ILE A 160 -19.34 -0.56 3.33
CA ILE A 160 -20.78 -0.61 3.58
C ILE A 160 -21.06 0.23 4.82
N LEU A 161 -22.07 1.09 4.83
CA LEU A 161 -22.42 1.81 6.07
C LEU A 161 -23.00 0.82 7.11
N PRO A 162 -22.68 0.95 8.40
CA PRO A 162 -23.30 0.13 9.45
C PRO A 162 -24.83 0.18 9.37
N GLN A 163 -25.47 -0.97 9.49
CA GLN A 163 -26.92 -1.05 9.52
C GLN A 163 -27.41 -0.68 10.92
N ILE A 164 -28.35 0.25 11.01
CA ILE A 164 -28.93 0.70 12.26
C ILE A 164 -30.42 0.34 12.24
N SER A 165 -30.85 -0.40 13.24
CA SER A 165 -32.26 -0.74 13.45
C SER A 165 -32.69 -0.46 14.88
N THR A 166 -33.95 -0.08 15.06
CA THR A 166 -34.52 0.14 16.38
C THR A 166 -35.73 -0.77 16.56
N ARG A 167 -35.86 -1.35 17.75
CA ARG A 167 -37.03 -2.13 18.14
C ARG A 167 -37.61 -1.59 19.43
N ILE A 168 -38.89 -1.23 19.40
CA ILE A 168 -39.63 -0.86 20.60
C ILE A 168 -40.07 -2.15 21.29
N ASN A 169 -39.68 -2.32 22.56
CA ASN A 169 -40.06 -3.46 23.38
C ASN A 169 -41.35 -3.17 24.16
N SER A 170 -41.47 -1.95 24.70
CA SER A 170 -42.64 -1.52 25.46
C SER A 170 -42.82 -0.01 25.38
N TYR A 171 -44.05 0.42 25.60
CA TYR A 171 -44.38 1.83 25.76
C TYR A 171 -45.37 2.00 26.90
N ASN A 172 -45.27 3.12 27.62
CA ASN A 172 -46.16 3.45 28.72
C ASN A 172 -46.56 4.92 28.63
N LEU A 173 -47.87 5.18 28.70
CA LEU A 173 -48.40 6.53 28.74
C LEU A 173 -48.50 6.98 30.20
N SER A 174 -47.78 8.05 30.54
CA SER A 174 -47.79 8.66 31.87
C SER A 174 -48.31 10.10 31.81
N ASN A 175 -48.62 10.67 32.97
CA ASN A 175 -48.99 12.09 33.09
C ASN A 175 -47.87 13.06 32.64
N GLN A 176 -46.65 12.55 32.46
CA GLN A 176 -45.49 13.32 32.00
C GLN A 176 -45.20 13.13 30.50
N GLY A 177 -45.91 12.23 29.82
CA GLY A 177 -45.70 11.92 28.41
C GLY A 177 -45.63 10.42 28.10
N LEU A 178 -45.18 10.10 26.89
CA LEU A 178 -44.98 8.74 26.39
C LEU A 178 -43.56 8.27 26.72
N ILE A 179 -43.47 7.23 27.54
CA ILE A 179 -42.21 6.53 27.82
C ILE A 179 -42.09 5.38 26.82
N ILE A 180 -40.98 5.31 26.07
CA ILE A 180 -40.68 4.22 25.16
C ILE A 180 -39.40 3.53 25.63
N ASP A 181 -39.49 2.21 25.79
CA ASP A 181 -38.33 1.35 26.00
C ASP A 181 -38.10 0.50 24.77
N GLY A 182 -36.87 0.50 24.29
CA GLY A 182 -36.48 -0.23 23.09
C GLY A 182 -35.05 -0.68 23.11
N ILE A 183 -34.62 -1.22 21.98
CA ILE A 183 -33.25 -1.62 21.70
C ILE A 183 -32.85 -0.94 20.40
N LEU A 184 -31.71 -0.26 20.43
CA LEU A 184 -30.97 0.17 19.27
C LEU A 184 -29.98 -0.94 18.93
N GLU A 185 -30.09 -1.50 17.73
CA GLU A 185 -29.17 -2.48 17.19
C GLU A 185 -28.37 -1.84 16.07
N ILE A 186 -27.04 -1.98 16.14
CA ILE A 186 -26.13 -1.47 15.14
C ILE A 186 -25.20 -2.59 14.70
N GLU A 187 -25.29 -2.97 13.44
CA GLU A 187 -24.48 -4.02 12.83
C GLU A 187 -23.44 -3.39 11.90
N ASN A 188 -22.18 -3.71 12.13
CA ASN A 188 -21.07 -3.35 11.26
C ASN A 188 -20.44 -4.62 10.69
N THR A 189 -20.65 -4.86 9.40
CA THR A 189 -20.12 -6.00 8.65
C THR A 189 -18.78 -5.69 7.96
N ASN A 190 -18.22 -4.49 8.17
CA ASN A 190 -16.92 -4.13 7.61
C ASN A 190 -15.79 -4.54 8.54
N ASP A 191 -14.62 -4.72 7.94
CA ASP A 191 -13.36 -4.97 8.65
C ASP A 191 -12.79 -3.71 9.35
N ILE A 192 -13.49 -2.57 9.26
CA ILE A 192 -13.11 -1.29 9.86
C ILE A 192 -14.14 -0.86 10.92
N GLY A 193 -13.70 -0.15 11.96
CA GLY A 193 -14.58 0.40 12.99
C GLY A 193 -15.18 1.75 12.60
N PHE A 194 -16.30 2.12 13.23
CA PHE A 194 -16.99 3.40 13.01
C PHE A 194 -17.25 4.12 14.33
N LEU A 195 -17.22 5.45 14.30
CA LEU A 195 -17.79 6.29 15.34
C LEU A 195 -19.09 6.88 14.80
N LEU A 196 -20.23 6.46 15.38
CA LEU A 196 -21.50 7.14 15.17
C LEU A 196 -21.60 8.30 16.14
N ASP A 197 -21.46 9.51 15.61
CA ASP A 197 -21.66 10.74 16.35
C ASP A 197 -22.99 11.40 15.94
N ASN A 198 -23.65 12.07 16.87
CA ASN A 198 -24.92 12.77 16.67
C ASN A 198 -26.08 11.90 16.12
N LEU A 199 -26.26 10.70 16.68
CA LEU A 199 -27.42 9.87 16.35
C LEU A 199 -28.67 10.39 17.06
N THR A 200 -29.71 10.71 16.30
CA THR A 200 -31.02 11.12 16.83
C THR A 200 -32.08 10.10 16.40
N ILE A 201 -32.88 9.65 17.37
CA ILE A 201 -34.07 8.84 17.12
C ILE A 201 -35.28 9.77 17.23
N THR A 202 -35.98 9.96 16.12
CA THR A 202 -37.17 10.80 16.05
C THR A 202 -38.42 9.94 15.99
N LEU A 203 -39.41 10.24 16.82
CA LEU A 203 -40.75 9.69 16.70
C LEU A 203 -41.59 10.63 15.85
N THR A 204 -42.23 10.10 14.81
CA THR A 204 -43.17 10.83 13.98
C THR A 204 -44.57 10.22 14.01
N ASP A 205 -45.58 11.04 13.75
CA ASP A 205 -46.94 10.58 13.44
C ASP A 205 -47.05 10.12 11.97
N GLU A 206 -48.24 9.69 11.56
CA GLU A 206 -48.53 9.30 10.18
C GLU A 206 -48.38 10.41 9.12
N ASN A 207 -48.19 11.67 9.55
CA ASN A 207 -47.99 12.85 8.71
C ASN A 207 -46.56 13.40 8.80
N ASP A 208 -45.61 12.63 9.35
CA ASP A 208 -44.22 13.02 9.60
C ASP A 208 -44.05 14.17 10.61
N ASN A 209 -45.06 14.49 11.42
CA ASN A 209 -44.91 15.47 12.50
C ASN A 209 -44.09 14.87 13.64
N ILE A 210 -43.09 15.60 14.10
CA ILE A 210 -42.20 15.17 15.18
C ILE A 210 -42.95 15.21 16.50
N LEU A 211 -43.15 14.04 17.11
CA LEU A 211 -43.78 13.85 18.42
C LEU A 211 -42.76 13.82 19.56
N GLY A 212 -41.49 13.56 19.24
CA GLY A 212 -40.40 13.54 20.22
C GLY A 212 -39.09 13.10 19.61
N GLU A 213 -37.99 13.42 20.29
CA GLU A 213 -36.64 13.08 19.87
C GLU A 213 -35.80 12.58 21.03
N ILE A 214 -34.91 11.64 20.74
CA ILE A 214 -33.91 11.13 21.66
C ILE A 214 -32.55 11.32 21.02
N GLN A 215 -31.68 12.06 21.70
CA GLN A 215 -30.29 12.14 21.30
C GLN A 215 -29.51 11.00 21.93
N ILE A 216 -28.91 10.18 21.09
CA ILE A 216 -28.07 9.05 21.50
C ILE A 216 -26.63 9.55 21.61
N GLN A 217 -25.97 9.19 22.70
CA GLN A 217 -24.55 9.51 22.91
C GLN A 217 -23.69 8.82 21.85
N PRO A 218 -22.49 9.36 21.53
CA PRO A 218 -21.64 8.77 20.52
C PRO A 218 -21.33 7.29 20.79
N ILE A 219 -21.43 6.46 19.76
CA ILE A 219 -21.22 5.01 19.84
C ILE A 219 -20.01 4.62 18.99
N ASN A 220 -19.02 4.00 19.64
CA ASN A 220 -17.92 3.33 18.95
C ASN A 220 -18.38 1.92 18.54
N ILE A 221 -18.37 1.65 17.24
CA ILE A 221 -18.70 0.35 16.65
C ILE A 221 -17.40 -0.31 16.21
N ALA A 222 -17.11 -1.49 16.78
CA ALA A 222 -15.97 -2.27 16.33
C ALA A 222 -16.21 -2.87 14.93
N ASN A 223 -15.15 -3.29 14.25
CA ASN A 223 -15.28 -4.07 13.03
C ASN A 223 -15.99 -5.41 13.29
N ASN A 224 -16.73 -5.90 12.28
CA ASN A 224 -17.44 -7.19 12.35
C ASN A 224 -18.23 -7.40 13.66
N SER A 225 -18.97 -6.38 14.08
CA SER A 225 -19.63 -6.35 15.40
C SER A 225 -21.11 -6.02 15.32
N LEU A 226 -21.85 -6.51 16.32
CA LEU A 226 -23.25 -6.17 16.58
C LEU A 226 -23.34 -5.56 17.97
N ILE A 227 -23.82 -4.32 18.05
CA ILE A 227 -24.10 -3.62 19.31
C ILE A 227 -25.61 -3.61 19.51
N SER A 228 -26.07 -4.15 20.64
CA SER A 228 -27.46 -4.00 21.11
C SER A 228 -27.46 -3.14 22.37
N GLN A 229 -27.94 -1.90 22.26
CA GLN A 229 -28.01 -0.96 23.37
C GLN A 229 -29.48 -0.72 23.77
N PRO A 230 -29.85 -0.88 25.05
CA PRO A 230 -31.17 -0.47 25.51
C PRO A 230 -31.31 1.05 25.42
N ILE A 231 -32.45 1.50 24.92
CA ILE A 231 -32.82 2.92 24.84
C ILE A 231 -34.10 3.15 25.61
N THR A 232 -34.14 4.22 26.40
CA THR A 232 -35.35 4.69 27.07
C THR A 232 -35.56 6.15 26.72
N ALA A 233 -36.74 6.43 26.16
CA ALA A 233 -37.21 7.75 25.79
C ALA A 233 -38.26 8.20 26.80
N ASN A 234 -38.23 9.47 27.21
CA ASN A 234 -39.38 10.12 27.79
C ASN A 234 -39.77 11.29 26.91
N MET A 235 -40.90 11.16 26.21
CA MET A 235 -41.35 12.15 25.24
C MET A 235 -42.52 12.93 25.80
N ILE A 236 -42.36 14.25 25.84
CA ILE A 236 -43.40 15.18 26.25
C ILE A 236 -44.34 15.34 25.06
N LEU A 237 -45.57 14.83 25.19
CA LEU A 237 -46.62 15.04 24.19
C LEU A 237 -47.08 16.50 24.28
N HIS A 238 -46.82 17.28 23.24
CA HIS A 238 -47.26 18.67 23.11
C HIS A 238 -48.69 18.79 22.58
#